data_AF-A0A378AWF8-F1
#
_entry.id   AF-A0A378AWF8-F1
#
_cell.length_a   1.000
_cell.length_b   1.000
_cell.length_c   1.000
_cell.angle_alpha   90.00
_cell.angle_beta   90.00
_cell.angle_gamma   90.00
#
_symmetry.space_group_name_H-M   'P 1'
#
loop_
_entity.id
_entity.type
_entity.pdbx_description
1 polymer ?
#
loop_
_entity_poly.entity_id
_entity_poly.type
_entity_poly.pdbx_seq_one_letter_code
_entity_poly.pdbx_strand_id
1 'polypeptide(L)'
;MPAIITTLLISGRDADELALFLKQEYAEDALRRSLADATQHWLIAEAPSPVGFAKYSYQQRMADDGKIGTLLHKLYLMPGKTGHC
;
A
#
# COMPACT_ATOMS: atom_id res chain seq x y z
N MET A 1 14.95 -15.00 11.22
CA MET A 1 15.52 -14.19 10.13
C MET A 1 14.42 -13.30 9.58
N PRO A 2 14.43 -11.97 9.75
CA PRO A 2 13.49 -11.09 9.06
C PRO A 2 14.24 -10.28 8.02
N ALA A 3 14.08 -10.65 6.75
CA ALA A 3 14.54 -9.87 5.62
C ALA A 3 13.33 -9.25 4.94
N ILE A 4 13.51 -8.02 4.44
CA ILE A 4 12.64 -7.30 3.48
C ILE A 4 11.53 -6.42 4.11
N ILE A 5 11.88 -5.56 5.07
CA ILE A 5 11.20 -4.23 5.21
C ILE A 5 12.21 -3.10 4.91
N THR A 6 13.45 -3.43 4.56
CA THR A 6 14.45 -2.43 4.18
C THR A 6 14.39 -2.20 2.68
N THR A 7 13.66 -1.17 2.28
CA THR A 7 13.97 -0.18 1.22
C THR A 7 12.66 0.36 0.64
N LEU A 8 11.92 1.12 1.44
CA LEU A 8 11.18 2.24 0.89
C LEU A 8 12.20 3.37 0.73
N LEU A 9 12.60 3.65 -0.52
CA LEU A 9 13.31 4.87 -0.88
C LEU A 9 12.38 6.06 -0.62
N ILE A 10 12.41 6.58 0.60
CA ILE A 10 11.97 7.94 0.92
C ILE A 10 13.19 8.65 1.47
N SER A 11 13.75 9.53 0.65
CA SER A 11 14.90 10.35 0.99
C SER A 11 14.51 11.36 2.09
N GLY A 12 14.85 11.04 3.34
CA GLY A 12 15.15 12.01 4.41
C GLY A 12 13.98 12.67 5.18
N ARG A 13 13.92 12.39 6.50
CA ARG A 13 13.91 13.31 7.67
C ARG A 13 13.13 12.63 8.80
N ASP A 14 13.83 12.34 9.89
CA ASP A 14 13.32 11.79 11.15
C ASP A 14 12.81 10.33 11.17
N ALA A 15 13.55 9.48 11.89
CA ALA A 15 13.22 8.07 12.07
C ALA A 15 11.95 7.89 12.92
N ASP A 16 11.64 8.84 13.80
CA ASP A 16 10.48 8.77 14.68
C ASP A 16 9.18 9.09 13.92
N GLU A 17 9.22 10.02 12.96
CA GLU A 17 8.11 10.30 12.05
C GLU A 17 7.79 9.09 11.18
N LEU A 18 8.82 8.44 10.63
CA LEU A 18 8.68 7.21 9.86
C LEU A 18 8.11 6.07 10.71
N ALA A 19 8.62 5.88 11.93
CA ALA A 19 8.14 4.86 12.84
C ALA A 19 6.67 5.08 13.22
N LEU A 20 6.28 6.34 13.46
CA LEU A 20 4.91 6.71 13.75
C LEU A 20 3.99 6.43 12.55
N PHE A 21 4.40 6.83 11.36
CA PHE A 21 3.68 6.54 10.11
C PHE A 21 3.49 5.04 9.92
N LEU A 22 4.58 4.26 10.06
CA LEU A 22 4.53 2.80 9.94
C LEU A 22 3.56 2.18 10.96
N LYS A 23 3.57 2.67 12.20
CA LYS A 23 2.66 2.19 13.24
C LYS A 23 1.21 2.52 12.94
N GLN A 24 0.91 3.72 12.46
CA GLN A 24 -0.46 4.14 12.15
C GLN A 24 -1.06 3.35 10.99
N GLU A 25 -0.21 2.97 10.03
CA GLU A 25 -0.66 2.46 8.74
C GLU A 25 -0.48 0.94 8.58
N TYR A 26 0.53 0.37 9.24
CA TYR A 26 0.91 -1.05 9.10
C TYR A 26 0.88 -1.84 10.42
N ALA A 27 0.46 -1.24 11.53
CA ALA A 27 0.12 -2.04 12.71
C ALA A 27 -1.02 -3.01 12.39
N GLU A 28 -1.01 -4.17 13.04
CA GLU A 28 -2.01 -5.23 12.79
C GLU A 28 -3.44 -4.71 12.90
N ASP A 29 -3.74 -3.91 13.92
CA ASP A 29 -5.07 -3.32 14.10
C ASP A 29 -5.46 -2.35 12.98
N ALA A 30 -4.50 -1.59 12.45
CA ALA A 30 -4.74 -0.68 11.33
C ALA A 30 -5.04 -1.44 10.04
N LEU A 31 -4.27 -2.50 9.77
CA LEU A 31 -4.50 -3.40 8.65
C LEU A 31 -5.85 -4.11 8.77
N ARG A 32 -6.18 -4.64 9.96
CA ARG A 32 -7.45 -5.32 10.22
C ARG A 32 -8.65 -4.41 9.99
N ARG A 33 -8.58 -3.15 10.46
CA ARG A 33 -9.61 -2.14 10.16
C ARG A 33 -9.69 -1.85 8.67
N SER A 34 -8.56 -1.67 8.00
CA SER A 34 -8.55 -1.34 6.58
C SER A 34 -9.00 -2.49 5.68
N LEU A 35 -8.85 -3.75 6.10
CA LEU A 35 -9.34 -4.94 5.38
C LEU A 35 -10.84 -5.17 5.60
N ALA A 36 -11.37 -4.74 6.75
CA ALA A 36 -12.79 -4.84 7.07
C ALA A 36 -13.63 -3.70 6.47
N ASP A 37 -12.99 -2.62 6.04
CA ASP A 37 -13.65 -1.48 5.41
C ASP A 37 -14.10 -1.83 3.98
N ALA A 38 -15.43 -1.88 3.77
CA ALA A 38 -16.03 -2.23 2.48
C ALA A 38 -15.72 -1.24 1.35
N THR A 39 -15.25 -0.04 1.67
CA THR A 39 -14.85 0.99 0.69
C THR A 39 -13.40 0.84 0.23
N GLN A 40 -12.63 0.00 0.91
CA GLN A 40 -11.23 -0.26 0.64
C GLN A 40 -11.07 -1.66 0.05
N HIS A 41 -10.31 -1.73 -1.02
CA HIS A 41 -10.04 -2.98 -1.70
C HIS A 41 -8.55 -3.24 -1.70
N TRP A 42 -8.19 -4.44 -1.26
CA TRP A 42 -6.82 -4.93 -1.24
C TRP A 42 -6.66 -6.06 -2.24
N LEU A 43 -5.59 -6.00 -3.01
CA LEU A 43 -5.20 -7.04 -3.95
C LEU A 43 -3.81 -7.53 -3.60
N ILE A 44 -3.59 -8.84 -3.73
CA ILE A 44 -2.26 -9.44 -3.67
C ILE A 44 -1.81 -9.70 -5.10
N ALA A 45 -0.61 -9.23 -5.43
CA ALA A 45 0.05 -9.58 -6.67
C ALA A 45 0.70 -10.95 -6.49
N GLU A 46 0.23 -11.95 -7.23
CA GLU A 46 0.71 -13.33 -7.14
C GLU A 46 1.61 -13.68 -8.32
N ALA A 47 2.67 -14.41 -8.03
CA ALA A 47 3.48 -15.18 -8.98
C ALA A 47 3.54 -16.63 -8.44
N PRO A 48 4.62 -17.44 -8.54
CA PRO A 48 4.69 -18.67 -7.74
C PRO A 48 4.51 -18.47 -6.22
N SER A 49 4.61 -17.22 -5.75
CA SER A 49 4.33 -16.76 -4.39
C SER A 49 3.92 -15.28 -4.42
N PRO A 50 3.39 -14.70 -3.32
CA PRO A 50 3.03 -13.28 -3.26
C PRO A 50 4.24 -12.39 -3.53
N VAL A 51 4.14 -11.52 -4.54
CA VAL A 51 5.20 -10.58 -4.94
C VAL A 51 4.88 -9.12 -4.66
N GLY A 52 3.71 -8.82 -4.11
CA GLY A 52 3.33 -7.47 -3.75
C GLY A 52 1.86 -7.33 -3.42
N PHE A 53 1.41 -6.09 -3.27
CA PHE A 53 0.02 -5.77 -2.99
C PHE A 53 -0.37 -4.40 -3.55
N ALA A 54 -1.67 -4.21 -3.73
CA ALA A 54 -2.26 -2.93 -4.05
C ALA A 54 -3.43 -2.63 -3.11
N LYS A 55 -3.64 -1.34 -2.84
CA LYS A 55 -4.82 -0.83 -2.13
C LYS A 55 -5.48 0.24 -2.99
N TYR A 56 -6.77 0.13 -3.21
CA TYR A 56 -7.54 1.11 -3.96
C TYR A 56 -8.95 1.27 -3.37
N SER A 57 -9.63 2.35 -3.72
CA SER A 57 -11.05 2.57 -3.39
C SER A 57 -11.82 3.02 -4.63
N TYR A 58 -13.00 2.46 -4.83
CA TYR A 58 -13.91 2.88 -5.90
C TYR A 58 -14.69 4.14 -5.53
N GLN A 59 -15.29 4.74 -6.55
CA GLN A 59 -16.24 5.84 -6.43
C GLN A 59 -15.72 7.08 -5.68
N GLN A 60 -14.41 7.33 -5.75
CA GLN A 60 -13.82 8.52 -5.16
C GLN A 60 -14.08 9.73 -6.05
N ARG A 61 -14.57 10.79 -5.43
CA ARG A 61 -14.81 12.07 -6.10
C ARG A 61 -13.51 12.84 -6.20
N MET A 62 -13.13 13.22 -7.41
CA MET A 62 -11.98 14.09 -7.65
C MET A 62 -12.32 15.53 -7.24
N ALA A 63 -11.37 16.21 -6.59
CA ALA A 63 -11.56 17.57 -6.09
C ALA A 63 -11.75 18.60 -7.24
N ASP A 64 -11.11 18.36 -8.39
CA ASP A 64 -10.99 19.37 -9.45
C ASP A 64 -12.23 19.49 -10.33
N ASP A 65 -12.82 18.38 -10.75
CA ASP A 65 -13.89 18.37 -11.75
C ASP A 65 -15.13 17.54 -11.33
N GLY A 66 -15.14 17.01 -10.10
CA GLY A 66 -16.23 16.22 -9.57
C GLY A 66 -16.43 14.87 -10.25
N LYS A 67 -15.50 14.42 -11.11
CA LYS A 67 -15.54 13.09 -11.68
C LYS A 67 -15.40 12.04 -10.59
N ILE A 68 -16.06 10.91 -10.83
CA ILE A 68 -16.02 9.75 -9.95
C ILE A 68 -15.08 8.74 -10.59
N GLY A 69 -14.06 8.32 -9.85
CA GLY A 69 -13.04 7.41 -10.33
C GLY A 69 -12.58 6.42 -9.27
N THR A 70 -11.59 5.62 -9.65
CA THR A 70 -10.88 4.73 -8.73
C THR A 70 -9.63 5.44 -8.25
N LEU A 71 -9.46 5.54 -6.93
CA LEU A 71 -8.25 6.06 -6.32
C LEU A 71 -7.32 4.91 -5.97
N LEU A 72 -6.13 4.87 -6.57
CA LEU A 72 -5.07 3.96 -6.20
C LEU A 72 -4.29 4.57 -5.02
N HIS A 73 -4.44 3.99 -3.83
CA HIS A 73 -3.75 4.45 -2.63
C HIS A 73 -2.32 3.95 -2.57
N LYS A 74 -2.12 2.68 -2.89
CA LYS A 74 -0.84 1.98 -2.72
C LYS A 74 -0.64 0.95 -3.81
N LEU A 75 0.59 0.88 -4.31
CA LEU A 75 1.07 -0.20 -5.15
C LEU A 75 2.52 -0.51 -4.74
N TYR A 76 2.72 -1.68 -4.15
CA TYR A 76 4.05 -2.16 -3.76
C TYR A 76 4.30 -3.49 -4.42
N LEU A 77 5.45 -3.60 -5.08
CA LEU A 77 5.90 -4.80 -5.74
C LEU A 77 7.35 -5.07 -5.32
N MET A 78 7.69 -6.34 -5.15
CA MET A 78 9.06 -6.73 -4.83
C MET A 78 10.00 -6.33 -5.97
N PRO A 79 11.14 -5.69 -5.67
CA PRO A 79 12.15 -5.37 -6.68
C PRO A 79 12.59 -6.63 -7.45
N GLY A 80 12.71 -6.51 -8.78
CA GLY A 80 13.11 -7.61 -9.64
C GLY A 80 12.05 -8.72 -9.82
N LYS A 81 10.82 -8.52 -9.31
CA LYS A 81 9.66 -9.41 -9.56
C LYS A 81 8.66 -8.83 -10.56
N THR A 82 9.00 -7.69 -11.15
CA THR A 82 8.16 -6.96 -12.11
C THR A 82 8.89 -6.81 -13.44
N GLY A 83 8.22 -7.07 -14.56
CA GLY A 83 8.78 -6.82 -15.91
C GLY A 83 9.31 -8.05 -16.65
N HIS A 84 9.05 -9.26 -16.16
CA HIS A 84 9.22 -10.48 -16.96
C HIS A 84 7.89 -10.78 -17.66
N CYS A 85 7.77 -10.29 -18.89
CA CYS A 85 6.77 -10.74 -19.87
C CYS A 85 7.26 -11.99 -20.61
#